data_AF-A0A2N0QRI0-F1
#
_entry.id   AF-A0A2N0QRI0-F1
#
_cell.length_a   1.000
_cell.length_b   1.000
_cell.length_c   1.000
_cell.angle_alpha   90.00
_cell.angle_beta   90.00
_cell.angle_gamma   90.00
#
_symmetry.space_group_name_H-M   'P 1'
#
loop_
_entity.id
_entity.type
_entity.pdbx_description
1 polymer ?
#
loop_
_entity_poly.entity_id
_entity_poly.type
_entity_poly.pdbx_seq_one_letter_code
_entity_poly.pdbx_strand_id
1 'polypeptide(L)'
;MTNENEMIELNWIESKINIWLMDTKKPDNYDYCINEISNNKWNTRSVDLHHKHSIEYTPIRKISDELPVFKFFLDIYIDKFGPFCNAYHAIGGIYLQIGNMTQVIRQKLKNHFLLGFIPFGANCNDVLKPIIEDIKELENGFEMDLDNKRIWITGGLGNITSDLPEGNEQARIKNHNANHGCRICIIHHDELNNMSFDLAMGRRYHHKTSLQFVELDNAQTHGEREFLSQQYGIRNKPSIFDNVTCDRHLQCPHDVFHCMGGLASNILQETFSILTTKGEELFLTIWKCFEFPSTWSRQQSPITHLNSYFFSDYLHLTMIMPFLINRAINVNLLKDNFVNHISISYNLRRNQMVDKLCYLWILFAKLIALVFKKTYSEAEIKNLNDLIIQWADLILKIFPSISRLPNFHIIRHFNIHIQNFGPLVNTAVATKEMVHRVDSRYNNTTQFNFKELLKDQCVRNFLDNWYISPLQFDLESDSSLTCMTENYINLCVQSPLKKCDLKKDDLETFLNNDLFAELGRAYEEDLNNIEHLTSRKVKYYKSIPIQL
;
A
#
# COMPACT_ATOMS: atom_id res chain seq x y z
N MET A 1 19.32 26.33 -8.45
CA MET A 1 19.18 27.08 -9.72
C MET A 1 17.74 26.93 -10.20
N THR A 2 17.28 27.76 -11.13
CA THR A 2 15.87 27.86 -11.54
C THR A 2 15.32 26.55 -12.11
N ASN A 3 14.15 26.12 -11.64
CA ASN A 3 13.36 25.06 -12.25
C ASN A 3 12.53 25.68 -13.39
N GLU A 4 12.64 25.11 -14.59
CA GLU A 4 11.96 25.58 -15.80
C GLU A 4 11.22 24.39 -16.43
N ASN A 5 9.96 24.61 -16.78
CA ASN A 5 9.04 23.60 -17.31
C ASN A 5 8.99 23.72 -18.86
N GLU A 6 9.36 22.69 -19.65
CA GLU A 6 9.32 22.68 -21.14
C GLU A 6 7.92 22.33 -21.72
N MET A 7 7.07 23.31 -22.07
CA MET A 7 5.78 22.99 -22.72
C MET A 7 5.94 22.49 -24.17
N ILE A 8 4.99 21.66 -24.62
CA ILE A 8 4.88 21.19 -26.01
C ILE A 8 4.16 22.26 -26.85
N GLU A 9 4.70 22.62 -28.02
CA GLU A 9 4.04 23.55 -28.94
C GLU A 9 2.97 22.88 -29.82
N LEU A 10 1.87 23.60 -30.07
CA LEU A 10 0.76 23.21 -30.95
C LEU A 10 1.22 22.86 -32.38
N ASN A 11 2.28 23.49 -32.86
CA ASN A 11 2.85 23.29 -34.19
C ASN A 11 3.45 21.88 -34.39
N TRP A 12 3.66 21.12 -33.32
CA TRP A 12 4.20 19.75 -33.36
C TRP A 12 3.10 18.67 -33.30
N ILE A 13 1.83 19.07 -33.21
CA ILE A 13 0.68 18.17 -33.24
C ILE A 13 0.32 17.92 -34.70
N GLU A 14 0.87 16.86 -35.32
CA GLU A 14 0.56 16.49 -36.73
C GLU A 14 -0.95 16.35 -36.99
N SER A 15 -1.69 15.80 -36.02
CA SER A 15 -3.15 15.78 -36.03
C SER A 15 -3.71 15.55 -34.63
N LYS A 16 -4.90 16.10 -34.37
CA LYS A 16 -5.68 15.78 -33.16
C LYS A 16 -6.45 14.48 -33.39
N ILE A 17 -5.96 13.39 -32.80
CA ILE A 17 -6.67 12.10 -32.79
C ILE A 17 -7.63 12.03 -31.60
N ASN A 18 -8.92 11.91 -31.89
CA ASN A 18 -9.98 11.75 -30.90
C ASN A 18 -10.08 10.26 -30.56
N ILE A 19 -9.61 9.87 -29.38
CA ILE A 19 -9.63 8.48 -28.92
C ILE A 19 -10.89 8.25 -28.08
N TRP A 20 -11.75 7.32 -28.52
CA TRP A 20 -12.88 6.85 -27.71
C TRP A 20 -12.45 5.68 -26.81
N LEU A 21 -12.53 5.89 -25.50
CA LEU A 21 -12.46 4.82 -24.51
C LEU A 21 -13.84 4.17 -24.37
N MET A 22 -13.93 2.87 -24.64
CA MET A 22 -15.22 2.19 -24.88
C MET A 22 -16.14 2.02 -23.66
N ASP A 23 -15.76 2.50 -22.48
CA ASP A 23 -16.61 2.61 -21.27
C ASP A 23 -17.35 3.96 -21.15
N THR A 24 -16.91 4.97 -21.90
CA THR A 24 -17.57 6.27 -21.99
C THR A 24 -18.72 6.24 -23.01
N LYS A 25 -19.71 7.13 -22.85
CA LYS A 25 -20.76 7.32 -23.87
C LYS A 25 -20.10 7.56 -25.22
N LYS A 26 -20.43 6.72 -26.21
CA LYS A 26 -19.88 6.79 -27.57
C LYS A 26 -20.00 8.23 -28.09
N PRO A 27 -18.87 8.94 -28.32
CA PRO A 27 -18.90 10.28 -28.87
C PRO A 27 -19.26 10.22 -30.35
N ASP A 28 -19.86 11.30 -30.87
CA ASP A 28 -20.28 11.37 -32.27
C ASP A 28 -19.09 11.37 -33.25
N ASN A 29 -17.91 11.85 -32.81
CA ASN A 29 -16.67 11.85 -33.58
C ASN A 29 -15.52 11.22 -32.76
N TYR A 30 -14.89 10.18 -33.31
CA TYR A 30 -13.63 9.61 -32.82
C TYR A 30 -12.86 9.00 -34.00
N ASP A 31 -11.53 9.09 -33.95
CA ASP A 31 -10.61 8.60 -34.99
C ASP A 31 -10.15 7.17 -34.69
N TYR A 32 -10.02 6.82 -33.40
CA TYR A 32 -9.63 5.49 -32.92
C TYR A 32 -10.45 5.12 -31.68
N CYS A 33 -10.78 3.83 -31.52
CA CYS A 33 -11.31 3.30 -30.27
C CYS A 33 -10.26 2.44 -29.55
N ILE A 34 -10.18 2.58 -28.23
CA ILE A 34 -9.25 1.84 -27.38
C ILE A 34 -10.04 1.17 -26.26
N ASN A 35 -9.76 -0.12 -26.04
CA ASN A 35 -10.37 -0.88 -24.95
C ASN A 35 -9.73 -0.54 -23.59
N GLU A 36 -8.40 -0.42 -23.50
CA GLU A 36 -7.74 0.19 -22.35
C GLU A 36 -6.26 0.43 -22.65
N ILE A 37 -5.61 1.31 -21.89
CA ILE A 37 -4.15 1.44 -21.83
C ILE A 37 -3.65 0.67 -20.59
N SER A 38 -2.62 -0.15 -20.76
CA SER A 38 -2.02 -0.96 -19.69
C SER A 38 -0.50 -0.80 -19.71
N ASN A 39 0.14 -0.74 -18.53
CA ASN A 39 1.51 -0.27 -18.39
C ASN A 39 2.56 -1.14 -19.11
N ASN A 40 3.50 -0.47 -19.79
CA ASN A 40 4.77 -0.97 -20.34
C ASN A 40 4.72 -2.12 -21.37
N LYS A 41 3.53 -2.64 -21.72
CA LYS A 41 3.30 -3.47 -22.91
C LYS A 41 1.96 -3.13 -23.51
N TRP A 42 1.87 -3.10 -24.83
CA TRP A 42 0.63 -2.94 -25.61
C TRP A 42 -0.29 -4.18 -25.48
N ASN A 43 -0.75 -4.45 -24.26
CA ASN A 43 -1.67 -5.52 -23.93
C ASN A 43 -3.08 -4.92 -23.82
N THR A 44 -3.91 -5.14 -24.82
CA THR A 44 -5.33 -4.75 -24.78
C THR A 44 -6.06 -5.57 -23.72
N ARG A 45 -6.48 -4.92 -22.63
CA ARG A 45 -7.47 -5.47 -21.69
C ARG A 45 -8.84 -4.84 -21.97
N SER A 46 -9.89 -5.48 -21.46
CA SER A 46 -11.27 -4.99 -21.61
C SER A 46 -11.53 -3.81 -20.66
N VAL A 47 -12.23 -2.77 -21.14
CA VAL A 47 -12.41 -1.49 -20.41
C VAL A 47 -13.06 -1.65 -19.04
N ASP A 48 -13.87 -2.69 -18.86
CA ASP A 48 -14.51 -3.00 -17.60
C ASP A 48 -13.50 -3.36 -16.48
N LEU A 49 -12.22 -3.58 -16.83
CA LEU A 49 -11.07 -3.77 -15.92
C LEU A 49 -10.28 -2.48 -15.66
N HIS A 50 -10.80 -1.31 -16.05
CA HIS A 50 -10.26 -0.01 -15.67
C HIS A 50 -10.59 0.32 -14.20
N HIS A 51 -9.66 0.99 -13.50
CA HIS A 51 -9.96 1.61 -12.20
C HIS A 51 -10.54 2.98 -12.44
N LYS A 52 -11.86 3.10 -12.35
CA LYS A 52 -12.50 4.41 -12.31
C LYS A 52 -12.02 5.16 -11.07
N HIS A 53 -11.60 6.40 -11.24
CA HIS A 53 -11.18 7.25 -10.13
C HIS A 53 -12.37 7.52 -9.20
N SER A 54 -12.15 7.72 -7.89
CA SER A 54 -13.23 7.97 -6.91
C SER A 54 -14.17 9.11 -7.33
N ILE A 55 -13.62 10.08 -8.07
CA ILE A 55 -14.30 11.26 -8.62
C ILE A 55 -15.30 10.94 -9.77
N GLU A 56 -15.18 9.79 -10.43
CA GLU A 56 -16.14 9.33 -11.44
C GLU A 56 -17.41 8.76 -10.80
N TYR A 57 -17.37 8.45 -9.51
CA TYR A 57 -18.52 7.99 -8.73
C TYR A 57 -19.18 9.11 -7.91
N THR A 58 -18.40 10.13 -7.52
CA THR A 58 -18.87 11.24 -6.66
C THR A 58 -18.89 12.56 -7.42
N PRO A 59 -20.06 13.22 -7.58
CA PRO A 59 -20.15 14.49 -8.30
C PRO A 59 -19.40 15.60 -7.53
N ILE A 60 -18.33 16.12 -8.14
CA ILE A 60 -17.57 17.25 -7.60
C ILE A 60 -18.49 18.47 -7.51
N ARG A 61 -18.58 19.10 -6.32
CA ARG A 61 -19.06 20.48 -6.24
C ARG A 61 -17.97 21.40 -6.77
N LYS A 62 -18.30 22.28 -7.72
CA LYS A 62 -17.43 23.39 -8.10
C LYS A 62 -17.08 24.18 -6.82
N ILE A 63 -15.80 24.15 -6.45
CA ILE A 63 -15.25 24.96 -5.37
C ILE A 63 -15.18 26.40 -5.90
N SER A 64 -15.23 27.40 -5.02
CA SER A 64 -14.92 28.78 -5.44
C SER A 64 -13.42 28.90 -5.67
N ASP A 65 -13.02 29.30 -6.87
CA ASP A 65 -11.62 29.45 -7.31
C ASP A 65 -10.85 30.53 -6.50
N GLU A 66 -11.55 31.27 -5.64
CA GLU A 66 -11.04 32.39 -4.83
C GLU A 66 -10.38 31.97 -3.49
N LEU A 67 -10.56 30.74 -3.01
CA LEU A 67 -10.09 30.30 -1.68
C LEU A 67 -8.97 29.25 -1.74
N PRO A 68 -7.90 29.35 -0.92
CA PRO A 68 -6.90 28.30 -0.78
C PRO A 68 -7.52 26.98 -0.28
N VAL A 69 -7.35 25.90 -1.04
CA VAL A 69 -7.93 24.58 -0.76
C VAL A 69 -6.95 23.66 -0.03
N PHE A 70 -7.33 23.15 1.14
CA PHE A 70 -6.60 22.13 1.90
C PHE A 70 -7.34 20.79 1.82
N LYS A 71 -6.64 19.72 1.41
CA LYS A 71 -7.20 18.37 1.22
C LYS A 71 -6.65 17.39 2.26
N PHE A 72 -7.50 16.79 3.09
CA PHE A 72 -7.13 15.83 4.12
C PHE A 72 -7.38 14.37 3.70
N PHE A 73 -6.35 13.54 3.86
CA PHE A 73 -6.42 12.08 3.76
C PHE A 73 -6.56 11.51 5.17
N LEU A 74 -7.62 10.75 5.41
CA LEU A 74 -7.85 10.08 6.68
C LEU A 74 -7.47 8.59 6.60
N ASP A 75 -6.64 8.13 7.52
CA ASP A 75 -6.33 6.72 7.74
C ASP A 75 -7.02 6.24 9.03
N ILE A 76 -8.04 5.41 8.88
CA ILE A 76 -8.80 4.83 10.00
C ILE A 76 -8.34 3.39 10.23
N TYR A 77 -8.16 3.02 11.50
CA TYR A 77 -7.87 1.66 11.92
C TYR A 77 -8.74 1.28 13.11
N ILE A 78 -9.33 0.10 13.03
CA ILE A 78 -10.19 -0.49 14.05
C ILE A 78 -9.52 -1.79 14.49
N ASP A 79 -9.33 -1.95 15.79
CA ASP A 79 -8.73 -3.15 16.38
C ASP A 79 -9.47 -3.60 17.64
N LYS A 80 -9.44 -4.91 17.92
CA LYS A 80 -10.15 -5.56 19.03
C LYS A 80 -9.15 -6.15 20.02
N PHE A 81 -9.06 -5.54 21.20
CA PHE A 81 -8.12 -5.91 22.24
C PHE A 81 -8.83 -6.24 23.56
N GLY A 82 -8.18 -7.05 24.40
CA GLY A 82 -8.64 -7.31 25.77
C GLY A 82 -8.27 -6.14 26.68
N PRO A 83 -9.22 -5.45 27.34
CA PRO A 83 -8.92 -4.29 28.20
C PRO A 83 -8.17 -4.64 29.49
N PHE A 84 -8.14 -5.92 29.87
CA PHE A 84 -7.43 -6.43 31.04
C PHE A 84 -6.69 -7.72 30.68
N CYS A 85 -5.64 -8.06 31.43
CA CYS A 85 -4.76 -9.20 31.16
C CYS A 85 -5.44 -10.59 31.17
N ASN A 86 -6.72 -10.69 31.52
CA ASN A 86 -7.56 -11.91 31.44
C ASN A 86 -9.01 -11.58 31.01
N ALA A 87 -9.23 -10.57 30.18
CA ALA A 87 -10.58 -10.18 29.77
C ALA A 87 -11.22 -11.22 28.81
N TYR A 88 -12.32 -11.85 29.23
CA TYR A 88 -13.15 -12.74 28.38
C TYR A 88 -13.83 -12.02 27.20
N HIS A 89 -13.82 -10.69 27.21
CA HIS A 89 -14.55 -9.84 26.28
C HIS A 89 -13.59 -8.79 25.72
N ALA A 90 -13.34 -8.84 24.41
CA ALA A 90 -12.57 -7.82 23.71
C ALA A 90 -13.43 -6.55 23.51
N ILE A 91 -12.80 -5.39 23.58
CA ILE A 91 -13.37 -4.10 23.17
C ILE A 91 -12.69 -3.65 21.88
N GLY A 92 -13.41 -2.91 21.04
CA GLY A 92 -12.81 -2.28 19.87
C GLY A 92 -12.22 -0.91 20.22
N GLY A 93 -11.07 -0.55 19.66
CA GLY A 93 -10.57 0.83 19.60
C GLY A 93 -10.68 1.37 18.18
N ILE A 94 -11.14 2.61 18.04
CA ILE A 94 -11.23 3.32 16.75
C ILE A 94 -10.17 4.41 16.73
N TYR A 95 -9.24 4.32 15.78
CA TYR A 95 -8.11 5.24 15.67
C TYR A 95 -8.09 5.95 14.33
N LEU A 96 -7.67 7.21 14.36
CA LEU A 96 -7.46 8.07 13.20
C LEU A 96 -5.99 8.50 13.11
N GLN A 97 -5.48 8.55 11.88
CA GLN A 97 -4.22 9.18 11.53
C GLN A 97 -4.42 10.06 10.28
N ILE A 98 -3.81 11.24 10.26
CA ILE A 98 -3.80 12.10 9.07
C ILE A 98 -2.68 11.63 8.13
N GLY A 99 -3.05 11.10 6.96
CA GLY A 99 -2.09 10.53 6.02
C GLY A 99 -1.23 11.56 5.31
N ASN A 100 -1.64 12.83 5.24
CA ASN A 100 -0.81 13.92 4.70
C ASN A 100 0.52 14.11 5.44
N MET A 101 0.60 13.66 6.70
CA MET A 101 1.83 13.72 7.48
C MET A 101 2.94 12.87 6.85
N THR A 102 4.19 13.33 6.88
CA THR A 102 5.33 12.51 6.42
C THR A 102 5.46 11.22 7.25
N GLN A 103 6.04 10.16 6.68
CA GLN A 103 6.15 8.86 7.34
C GLN A 103 6.77 8.94 8.75
N VAL A 104 7.83 9.74 8.93
CA VAL A 104 8.50 9.93 10.23
C VAL A 104 7.59 10.59 11.26
N ILE A 105 6.63 11.40 10.81
CA ILE A 105 5.60 12.02 11.67
C ILE A 105 4.48 11.01 11.93
N ARG A 106 4.02 10.26 10.94
CA ARG A 106 3.02 9.17 11.10
C ARG A 106 3.48 8.10 12.09
N GLN A 107 4.78 7.79 12.15
CA GLN A 107 5.34 6.82 13.11
C GLN A 107 5.39 7.29 14.58
N LYS A 108 4.94 8.51 14.91
CA LYS A 108 4.93 9.01 16.29
C LYS A 108 3.59 8.71 16.96
N LEU A 109 3.61 8.03 18.11
CA LEU A 109 2.41 7.67 18.90
C LEU A 109 1.48 8.84 19.24
N LYS A 110 1.97 10.09 19.24
CA LYS A 110 1.15 11.30 19.45
C LYS A 110 0.30 11.72 18.25
N ASN A 111 0.53 11.12 17.08
CA ASN A 111 -0.17 11.37 15.82
C ASN A 111 -1.07 10.18 15.41
N HIS A 112 -1.43 9.36 16.39
CA HIS A 112 -2.51 8.37 16.32
C HIS A 112 -3.57 8.81 17.32
N PHE A 113 -4.70 9.28 16.83
CA PHE A 113 -5.78 9.84 17.62
C PHE A 113 -6.80 8.74 17.92
N LEU A 114 -7.05 8.45 19.20
CA LEU A 114 -8.20 7.62 19.59
C LEU A 114 -9.48 8.44 19.40
N LEU A 115 -10.36 8.00 18.51
CA LEU A 115 -11.68 8.62 18.31
C LEU A 115 -12.73 8.07 19.29
N GLY A 116 -12.62 6.79 19.65
CA GLY A 116 -13.55 6.16 20.59
C GLY A 116 -13.32 4.67 20.75
N PHE A 117 -14.17 4.04 21.57
CA PHE A 117 -14.19 2.60 21.80
C PHE A 117 -15.51 2.00 21.35
N ILE A 118 -15.47 0.75 20.88
CA ILE A 118 -16.63 -0.09 20.59
C ILE A 118 -16.81 -1.02 21.79
N PRO A 119 -17.86 -0.84 22.62
CA PRO A 119 -18.12 -1.71 23.76
C PRO A 119 -18.34 -3.16 23.33
N PHE A 120 -18.07 -4.11 24.22
CA PHE A 120 -18.37 -5.52 23.96
C PHE A 120 -19.86 -5.72 23.64
N GLY A 121 -20.15 -6.47 22.58
CA GLY A 121 -21.51 -6.71 22.09
C GLY A 121 -22.17 -5.53 21.35
N ALA A 122 -21.55 -4.35 21.31
CA ALA A 122 -22.05 -3.23 20.52
C ALA A 122 -21.86 -3.47 19.02
N ASN A 123 -22.80 -2.97 18.22
CA ASN A 123 -22.68 -2.98 16.77
C ASN A 123 -21.70 -1.90 16.32
N CYS A 124 -20.60 -2.31 15.69
CA CYS A 124 -19.56 -1.43 15.15
C CYS A 124 -20.12 -0.31 14.25
N ASN A 125 -21.12 -0.64 13.42
CA ASN A 125 -21.73 0.33 12.50
C ASN A 125 -22.44 1.48 13.25
N ASP A 126 -23.07 1.18 14.40
CA ASP A 126 -23.81 2.19 15.18
C ASP A 126 -22.84 3.12 15.94
N VAL A 127 -21.71 2.58 16.42
CA VAL A 127 -20.64 3.35 17.09
C VAL A 127 -19.90 4.26 16.11
N LEU A 128 -19.67 3.79 14.87
CA LEU A 128 -18.98 4.56 13.82
C LEU A 128 -19.87 5.62 13.16
N LYS A 129 -21.19 5.57 13.34
CA LYS A 129 -22.12 6.45 12.61
C LYS A 129 -21.79 7.96 12.72
N PRO A 130 -21.48 8.54 13.90
CA PRO A 130 -21.14 9.96 13.99
C PRO A 130 -19.85 10.30 13.22
N ILE A 131 -18.81 9.47 13.35
CA ILE A 131 -17.53 9.63 12.63
C ILE A 131 -17.75 9.61 11.11
N ILE A 132 -18.70 8.81 10.64
CA ILE A 132 -19.06 8.72 9.22
C ILE A 132 -19.88 9.93 8.76
N GLU A 133 -20.64 10.57 9.64
CA GLU A 133 -21.30 11.86 9.38
C GLU A 133 -20.26 12.99 9.30
N ASP A 134 -19.26 13.02 10.21
CA ASP A 134 -18.13 13.97 10.15
C ASP A 134 -17.29 13.82 8.86
N ILE A 135 -17.03 12.58 8.42
CA ILE A 135 -16.30 12.32 7.17
C ILE A 135 -17.10 12.80 5.95
N LYS A 136 -18.42 12.65 5.95
CA LYS A 136 -19.28 13.22 4.89
C LYS A 136 -19.22 14.74 4.86
N GLU A 137 -19.16 15.41 6.00
CA GLU A 137 -18.98 16.86 6.05
C GLU A 137 -17.63 17.26 5.44
N LEU A 138 -16.55 16.54 5.77
CA LEU A 138 -15.23 16.74 5.18
C LEU A 138 -15.18 16.46 3.65
N GLU A 139 -15.90 15.43 3.18
CA GLU A 139 -16.03 15.12 1.74
C GLU A 139 -16.78 16.21 0.97
N ASN A 140 -17.81 16.82 1.57
CA ASN A 140 -18.48 17.99 0.99
C ASN A 140 -17.60 19.25 1.05
N GLY A 141 -16.76 19.35 2.09
CA GLY A 141 -15.90 20.49 2.39
C GLY A 141 -16.65 21.69 2.98
N PHE A 142 -15.89 22.57 3.65
CA PHE A 142 -16.38 23.75 4.34
C PHE A 142 -15.34 24.87 4.40
N GLU A 143 -15.80 26.12 4.57
CA GLU A 143 -14.92 27.27 4.86
C GLU A 143 -14.46 27.24 6.33
N MET A 144 -13.18 27.55 6.56
CA MET A 144 -12.62 27.74 7.90
C MET A 144 -11.77 29.02 7.93
N ASP A 145 -11.85 29.77 9.04
CA ASP A 145 -10.93 30.87 9.33
C ASP A 145 -9.65 30.32 9.98
N LEU A 146 -8.50 30.58 9.34
CA LEU A 146 -7.17 30.24 9.87
C LEU A 146 -6.28 31.48 9.76
N ASP A 147 -5.85 32.04 10.90
CA ASP A 147 -4.93 33.18 11.00
C ASP A 147 -5.28 34.39 10.10
N ASN A 148 -6.55 34.80 10.18
CA ASN A 148 -7.17 35.87 9.37
C ASN A 148 -7.26 35.59 7.86
N LYS A 149 -7.15 34.33 7.44
CA LYS A 149 -7.40 33.88 6.07
C LYS A 149 -8.56 32.89 6.06
N ARG A 150 -9.55 33.13 5.20
CA ARG A 150 -10.53 32.10 4.85
C ARG A 150 -9.86 31.08 3.95
N ILE A 151 -10.03 29.81 4.31
CA ILE A 151 -9.53 28.66 3.57
C ILE A 151 -10.69 27.67 3.34
N TRP A 152 -10.62 26.91 2.26
CA TRP A 152 -11.55 25.80 2.02
C TRP A 152 -10.91 24.49 2.49
N ILE A 153 -11.55 23.80 3.42
CA ILE A 153 -11.12 22.48 3.88
C ILE A 153 -12.00 21.43 3.22
N THR A 154 -11.38 20.39 2.67
CA THR A 154 -12.06 19.17 2.21
C THR A 154 -11.14 17.97 2.44
N GLY A 155 -11.61 16.76 2.16
CA GLY A 155 -10.86 15.54 2.38
C GLY A 155 -11.76 14.33 2.33
N GLY A 156 -11.30 13.20 2.85
CA GLY A 156 -12.12 12.00 2.93
C GLY A 156 -11.36 10.82 3.46
N LEU A 157 -12.03 9.67 3.46
CA LEU A 157 -11.41 8.41 3.82
C LEU A 157 -10.36 8.05 2.77
N GLY A 158 -9.09 8.04 3.17
CA GLY A 158 -7.95 7.70 2.33
C GLY A 158 -7.57 6.23 2.41
N ASN A 159 -7.64 5.66 3.62
CA ASN A 159 -7.24 4.29 3.91
C ASN A 159 -8.00 3.73 5.14
N ILE A 160 -8.35 2.44 5.08
CA ILE A 160 -8.80 1.63 6.22
C ILE A 160 -7.71 0.59 6.51
N THR A 161 -6.65 0.96 7.25
CA THR A 161 -5.71 -0.08 7.69
C THR A 161 -6.41 -1.00 8.67
N SER A 162 -6.18 -2.30 8.54
CA SER A 162 -6.88 -3.32 9.32
C SER A 162 -6.15 -4.66 9.20
N ASP A 163 -6.37 -5.55 10.15
CA ASP A 163 -5.93 -6.93 10.03
C ASP A 163 -6.70 -7.66 8.89
N LEU A 164 -6.43 -8.95 8.71
CA LEU A 164 -7.02 -9.70 7.60
C LEU A 164 -8.54 -9.92 7.78
N PRO A 165 -9.06 -10.41 8.93
CA PRO A 165 -10.49 -10.46 9.24
C PRO A 165 -11.23 -9.13 9.14
N GLU A 166 -10.77 -8.09 9.84
CA GLU A 166 -11.46 -6.81 9.94
C GLU A 166 -11.47 -6.09 8.59
N GLY A 167 -10.35 -6.09 7.86
CA GLY A 167 -10.29 -5.48 6.52
C GLY A 167 -11.21 -6.17 5.50
N ASN A 168 -11.45 -7.47 5.65
CA ASN A 168 -12.45 -8.16 4.86
C ASN A 168 -13.89 -7.77 5.28
N GLU A 169 -14.17 -7.53 6.57
CA GLU A 169 -15.45 -6.95 7.00
C GLU A 169 -15.68 -5.57 6.35
N GLN A 170 -14.69 -4.68 6.43
CA GLN A 170 -14.85 -3.32 5.90
C GLN A 170 -14.90 -3.27 4.37
N ALA A 171 -14.19 -4.15 3.66
CA ALA A 171 -14.32 -4.31 2.21
C ALA A 171 -15.58 -5.09 1.76
N ARG A 172 -16.40 -5.61 2.70
CA ARG A 172 -17.54 -6.52 2.46
C ARG A 172 -17.17 -7.81 1.69
N ILE A 173 -16.00 -8.36 1.98
CA ILE A 173 -15.53 -9.65 1.45
C ILE A 173 -15.67 -10.72 2.54
N LYS A 174 -15.94 -11.97 2.15
CA LYS A 174 -16.05 -13.09 3.09
C LYS A 174 -14.73 -13.30 3.84
N ASN A 175 -14.78 -14.14 4.89
CA ASN A 175 -13.59 -14.52 5.66
C ASN A 175 -12.45 -14.97 4.71
N HIS A 176 -11.20 -14.73 5.08
CA HIS A 176 -10.02 -15.06 4.29
C HIS A 176 -9.90 -16.55 3.91
N ASN A 177 -10.55 -17.45 4.65
CA ASN A 177 -10.64 -18.89 4.34
C ASN A 177 -11.82 -19.28 3.43
N ALA A 178 -12.61 -18.32 2.94
CA ALA A 178 -13.67 -18.59 1.97
C ALA A 178 -13.10 -18.79 0.56
N ASN A 179 -13.88 -19.46 -0.31
CA ASN A 179 -13.54 -19.75 -1.71
C ASN A 179 -12.90 -18.56 -2.45
N HIS A 180 -13.38 -17.34 -2.25
CA HIS A 180 -12.79 -16.12 -2.81
C HIS A 180 -12.48 -15.08 -1.72
N GLY A 181 -11.78 -15.50 -0.66
CA GLY A 181 -11.50 -14.71 0.55
C GLY A 181 -10.47 -13.58 0.40
N CYS A 182 -9.82 -13.41 -0.75
CA CYS A 182 -8.94 -12.26 -0.99
C CYS A 182 -9.77 -11.01 -1.33
N ARG A 183 -9.48 -9.87 -0.66
CA ARG A 183 -10.20 -8.61 -0.91
C ARG A 183 -9.70 -7.78 -2.09
N ILE A 184 -8.61 -8.18 -2.75
CA ILE A 184 -8.06 -7.45 -3.91
C ILE A 184 -8.21 -8.23 -5.22
N CYS A 185 -8.42 -9.55 -5.17
CA CYS A 185 -8.63 -10.37 -6.36
C CYS A 185 -9.60 -11.54 -6.11
N ILE A 186 -10.11 -12.12 -7.19
CA ILE A 186 -11.07 -13.23 -7.19
C ILE A 186 -10.41 -14.62 -7.19
N ILE A 187 -9.13 -14.73 -6.81
CA ILE A 187 -8.43 -16.04 -6.77
C ILE A 187 -9.22 -17.05 -5.93
N HIS A 188 -9.27 -18.32 -6.36
CA HIS A 188 -9.88 -19.36 -5.56
C HIS A 188 -8.98 -19.78 -4.39
N HIS A 189 -9.56 -20.19 -3.27
CA HIS A 189 -8.84 -20.66 -2.07
C HIS A 189 -7.82 -21.76 -2.40
N ASP A 190 -8.20 -22.72 -3.25
CA ASP A 190 -7.34 -23.83 -3.64
C ASP A 190 -6.22 -23.43 -4.61
N GLU A 191 -6.29 -22.20 -5.14
CA GLU A 191 -5.28 -21.59 -6.02
C GLU A 191 -4.43 -20.53 -5.30
N LEU A 192 -4.52 -20.35 -3.98
CA LEU A 192 -3.70 -19.35 -3.25
C LEU A 192 -2.19 -19.52 -3.48
N ASN A 193 -1.76 -20.74 -3.82
CA ASN A 193 -0.40 -21.12 -4.15
C ASN A 193 0.02 -20.84 -5.61
N ASN A 194 -0.93 -20.43 -6.48
CA ASN A 194 -0.72 -20.17 -7.90
C ASN A 194 0.01 -18.84 -8.12
N MET A 195 1.34 -18.91 -8.21
CA MET A 195 2.20 -17.74 -8.50
C MET A 195 2.02 -17.18 -9.92
N SER A 196 1.38 -17.93 -10.82
CA SER A 196 1.11 -17.52 -12.21
C SER A 196 -0.28 -16.89 -12.40
N PHE A 197 -1.14 -16.88 -11.37
CA PHE A 197 -2.47 -16.24 -11.46
C PHE A 197 -2.34 -14.76 -11.82
N ASP A 198 -3.07 -14.32 -12.85
CA ASP A 198 -3.06 -12.95 -13.35
C ASP A 198 -3.83 -12.02 -12.38
N LEU A 199 -3.08 -11.20 -11.63
CA LEU A 199 -3.62 -10.27 -10.65
C LEU A 199 -4.34 -9.07 -11.29
N ALA A 200 -4.11 -8.78 -12.56
CA ALA A 200 -4.77 -7.68 -13.27
C ALA A 200 -6.12 -8.13 -13.81
N MET A 201 -6.18 -9.29 -14.50
CA MET A 201 -7.46 -9.86 -14.94
C MET A 201 -8.32 -10.31 -13.76
N GLY A 202 -7.70 -10.96 -12.77
CA GLY A 202 -8.38 -11.46 -11.58
C GLY A 202 -8.66 -10.41 -10.50
N ARG A 203 -8.43 -9.12 -10.73
CA ARG A 203 -8.60 -8.10 -9.70
C ARG A 203 -10.08 -7.88 -9.35
N ARG A 204 -10.36 -7.50 -8.10
CA ARG A 204 -11.64 -6.94 -7.69
C ARG A 204 -11.63 -5.44 -7.99
N TYR A 205 -12.71 -4.96 -8.58
CA TYR A 205 -12.92 -3.55 -8.96
C TYR A 205 -14.18 -3.04 -8.30
N HIS A 206 -14.17 -1.79 -7.81
CA HIS A 206 -15.28 -1.26 -7.03
C HIS A 206 -16.61 -1.34 -7.80
N HIS A 207 -16.67 -0.82 -9.03
CA HIS A 207 -17.87 -0.86 -9.87
C HIS A 207 -18.40 -2.28 -10.11
N LYS A 208 -17.52 -3.24 -10.40
CA LYS A 208 -17.93 -4.65 -10.60
C LYS A 208 -18.54 -5.23 -9.32
N THR A 209 -17.93 -4.97 -8.17
CA THR A 209 -18.47 -5.48 -6.90
C THR A 209 -19.74 -4.75 -6.46
N SER A 210 -19.90 -3.47 -6.80
CA SER A 210 -21.17 -2.75 -6.61
C SER A 210 -22.30 -3.35 -7.46
N LEU A 211 -22.04 -3.78 -8.70
CA LEU A 211 -23.02 -4.55 -9.50
C LEU A 211 -23.34 -5.92 -8.88
N GLN A 212 -22.33 -6.62 -8.35
CA GLN A 212 -22.53 -7.91 -7.63
C GLN A 212 -23.38 -7.74 -6.36
N PHE A 213 -23.29 -6.59 -5.66
CA PHE A 213 -24.19 -6.29 -4.55
C PHE A 213 -25.62 -6.02 -5.02
N VAL A 214 -25.82 -5.27 -6.11
CA VAL A 214 -27.16 -5.07 -6.70
C VAL A 214 -27.81 -6.40 -7.11
N GLU A 215 -27.03 -7.34 -7.67
CA GLU A 215 -27.52 -8.70 -7.97
C GLU A 215 -27.91 -9.47 -6.70
N LEU A 216 -27.07 -9.42 -5.66
CA LEU A 216 -27.33 -10.07 -4.37
C LEU A 216 -28.56 -9.47 -3.64
N ASP A 217 -28.75 -8.16 -3.71
CA ASP A 217 -29.88 -7.47 -3.09
C ASP A 217 -31.21 -7.77 -3.82
N ASN A 218 -31.15 -7.95 -5.15
CA ASN A 218 -32.30 -8.32 -6.00
C ASN A 218 -32.70 -9.81 -5.91
N ALA A 219 -31.83 -10.68 -5.38
CA ALA A 219 -32.13 -12.10 -5.23
C ALA A 219 -33.36 -12.33 -4.33
N GLN A 220 -34.26 -13.20 -4.78
CA GLN A 220 -35.60 -13.40 -4.23
C GLN A 220 -35.61 -14.37 -3.05
N THR A 221 -34.63 -15.28 -2.97
CA THR A 221 -34.57 -16.30 -1.92
C THR A 221 -33.30 -16.23 -1.08
N HIS A 222 -33.36 -16.70 0.16
CA HIS A 222 -32.17 -16.84 1.01
C HIS A 222 -31.12 -17.78 0.39
N GLY A 223 -31.54 -18.86 -0.27
CA GLY A 223 -30.64 -19.80 -0.92
C GLY A 223 -29.87 -19.18 -2.08
N GLU A 224 -30.56 -18.40 -2.91
CA GLU A 224 -29.97 -17.63 -4.02
C GLU A 224 -28.99 -16.56 -3.51
N ARG A 225 -29.37 -15.80 -2.46
CA ARG A 225 -28.47 -14.84 -1.80
C ARG A 225 -27.21 -15.50 -1.29
N GLU A 226 -27.31 -16.63 -0.60
CA GLU A 226 -26.14 -17.35 -0.12
C GLU A 226 -25.29 -17.94 -1.26
N PHE A 227 -25.92 -18.41 -2.34
CA PHE A 227 -25.22 -18.87 -3.53
C PHE A 227 -24.39 -17.74 -4.18
N LEU A 228 -24.99 -16.58 -4.47
CA LEU A 228 -24.30 -15.42 -5.05
C LEU A 228 -23.20 -14.89 -4.11
N SER A 229 -23.50 -14.83 -2.80
CA SER A 229 -22.58 -14.47 -1.71
C SER A 229 -21.36 -15.41 -1.66
N GLN A 230 -21.53 -16.71 -1.91
CA GLN A 230 -20.43 -17.68 -2.03
C GLN A 230 -19.68 -17.54 -3.37
N GLN A 231 -20.39 -17.47 -4.48
CA GLN A 231 -19.85 -17.33 -5.84
C GLN A 231 -18.94 -16.11 -5.99
N TYR A 232 -19.36 -14.95 -5.49
CA TYR A 232 -18.57 -13.71 -5.57
C TYR A 232 -17.61 -13.53 -4.38
N GLY A 233 -17.76 -14.33 -3.32
CA GLY A 233 -17.01 -14.18 -2.07
C GLY A 233 -17.31 -12.88 -1.30
N ILE A 234 -18.51 -12.33 -1.46
CA ILE A 234 -18.94 -11.05 -0.87
C ILE A 234 -19.86 -11.24 0.33
N ARG A 235 -19.95 -10.25 1.22
CA ARG A 235 -20.81 -10.27 2.41
C ARG A 235 -22.11 -9.52 2.16
N ASN A 236 -23.23 -10.16 2.53
CA ASN A 236 -24.56 -9.56 2.54
C ASN A 236 -24.60 -8.32 3.47
N LYS A 237 -24.12 -8.45 4.73
CA LYS A 237 -24.07 -7.34 5.71
C LYS A 237 -23.33 -6.11 5.13
N PRO A 238 -23.94 -4.90 5.15
CA PRO A 238 -23.29 -3.66 4.70
C PRO A 238 -22.23 -3.18 5.70
N SER A 239 -21.21 -2.50 5.16
CA SER A 239 -20.21 -1.77 5.96
C SER A 239 -20.71 -0.34 6.15
N ILE A 240 -20.44 0.26 7.31
CA ILE A 240 -20.74 1.67 7.51
C ILE A 240 -19.93 2.56 6.55
N PHE A 241 -18.77 2.10 6.08
CA PHE A 241 -17.94 2.81 5.09
C PHE A 241 -18.52 2.81 3.67
N ASP A 242 -19.57 2.03 3.37
CA ASP A 242 -20.33 2.18 2.11
C ASP A 242 -21.02 3.55 2.00
N ASN A 243 -21.11 4.30 3.11
CA ASN A 243 -21.75 5.62 3.17
C ASN A 243 -20.82 6.78 2.77
N VAL A 244 -19.53 6.54 2.56
CA VAL A 244 -18.51 7.56 2.24
C VAL A 244 -17.83 7.26 0.90
N THR A 245 -17.18 8.25 0.30
CA THR A 245 -16.52 8.12 -1.01
C THR A 245 -15.25 7.28 -0.89
N CYS A 246 -15.37 5.96 -1.06
CA CYS A 246 -14.28 5.01 -0.82
C CYS A 246 -14.26 3.84 -1.82
N ASP A 247 -13.11 3.61 -2.47
CA ASP A 247 -12.85 2.33 -3.14
C ASP A 247 -12.50 1.24 -2.12
N ARG A 248 -13.51 0.43 -1.78
CA ARG A 248 -13.44 -0.74 -0.89
C ARG A 248 -12.26 -1.71 -1.13
N HIS A 249 -11.69 -1.80 -2.34
CA HIS A 249 -10.62 -2.75 -2.69
C HIS A 249 -9.24 -2.09 -2.81
N LEU A 250 -9.19 -0.80 -3.16
CA LEU A 250 -7.94 -0.02 -3.18
C LEU A 250 -7.60 0.57 -1.81
N GLN A 251 -8.61 1.10 -1.11
CA GLN A 251 -8.48 1.84 0.14
C GLN A 251 -8.65 0.97 1.39
N CYS A 252 -8.74 -0.35 1.21
CA CYS A 252 -8.57 -1.36 2.27
C CYS A 252 -7.36 -2.27 1.96
N PRO A 253 -6.12 -1.73 2.00
CA PRO A 253 -4.91 -2.51 1.73
C PRO A 253 -4.71 -3.64 2.75
N HIS A 254 -3.88 -4.62 2.40
CA HIS A 254 -3.48 -5.66 3.34
C HIS A 254 -2.43 -5.11 4.31
N ASP A 255 -2.61 -5.32 5.61
CA ASP A 255 -1.56 -5.01 6.58
C ASP A 255 -0.35 -5.93 6.40
N VAL A 256 0.78 -5.28 6.17
CA VAL A 256 2.07 -5.91 5.90
C VAL A 256 2.66 -6.50 7.18
N PHE A 257 2.38 -5.91 8.34
CA PHE A 257 2.95 -6.36 9.62
C PHE A 257 2.42 -7.74 10.04
N HIS A 258 1.10 -7.90 10.12
CA HIS A 258 0.45 -9.19 10.39
C HIS A 258 0.68 -10.21 9.29
N CYS A 259 0.70 -9.79 8.01
CA CYS A 259 1.01 -10.69 6.90
C CYS A 259 2.39 -11.35 7.07
N MET A 260 3.43 -10.53 7.19
CA MET A 260 4.81 -11.03 7.28
C MET A 260 5.12 -11.68 8.63
N GLY A 261 4.56 -11.16 9.73
CA GLY A 261 4.69 -11.76 11.06
C GLY A 261 4.01 -13.12 11.15
N GLY A 262 2.82 -13.27 10.55
CA GLY A 262 2.11 -14.54 10.45
C GLY A 262 2.87 -15.57 9.60
N LEU A 263 3.44 -15.15 8.46
CA LEU A 263 4.33 -16.01 7.67
C LEU A 263 5.55 -16.44 8.49
N ALA A 264 6.23 -15.50 9.15
CA ALA A 264 7.41 -15.79 9.98
C ALA A 264 7.10 -16.83 11.09
N SER A 265 5.98 -16.68 11.80
CA SER A 265 5.53 -17.64 12.81
C SER A 265 5.35 -19.05 12.23
N ASN A 266 4.65 -19.20 11.09
CA ASN A 266 4.43 -20.49 10.45
C ASN A 266 5.74 -21.14 9.95
N ILE A 267 6.66 -20.36 9.36
CA ILE A 267 7.94 -20.91 8.86
C ILE A 267 8.84 -21.31 10.03
N LEU A 268 8.82 -20.57 11.16
CA LEU A 268 9.51 -20.97 12.40
C LEU A 268 8.96 -22.31 12.91
N GLN A 269 7.63 -22.42 13.03
CA GLN A 269 6.96 -23.63 13.49
C GLN A 269 7.32 -24.84 12.62
N GLU A 270 7.27 -24.71 11.29
CA GLU A 270 7.67 -25.79 10.37
C GLU A 270 9.18 -26.07 10.38
N THR A 271 10.03 -25.05 10.60
CA THR A 271 11.48 -25.25 10.71
C THR A 271 11.87 -25.99 11.99
N PHE A 272 11.11 -25.83 13.09
CA PHE A 272 11.31 -26.63 14.29
C PHE A 272 10.61 -28.00 14.20
N SER A 273 9.47 -28.11 13.50
CA SER A 273 8.73 -29.37 13.34
C SER A 273 9.56 -30.47 12.65
N ILE A 274 10.52 -30.10 11.79
CA ILE A 274 11.41 -31.03 11.06
C ILE A 274 12.62 -31.51 11.88
N LEU A 275 12.90 -30.94 13.05
CA LEU A 275 14.01 -31.38 13.92
C LEU A 275 13.70 -32.71 14.59
N THR A 276 14.74 -33.52 14.80
CA THR A 276 14.72 -34.64 15.78
C THR A 276 14.90 -34.08 17.19
N THR A 277 14.55 -34.83 18.23
CA THR A 277 14.78 -34.44 19.64
C THR A 277 16.24 -34.05 19.90
N LYS A 278 17.20 -34.81 19.35
CA LYS A 278 18.64 -34.48 19.41
C LYS A 278 18.99 -33.18 18.66
N GLY A 279 18.27 -32.88 17.57
CA GLY A 279 18.37 -31.62 16.85
C GLY A 279 17.84 -30.44 17.65
N GLU A 280 16.71 -30.60 18.35
CA GLU A 280 16.15 -29.60 19.26
C GLU A 280 17.11 -29.29 20.41
N GLU A 281 17.67 -30.33 21.07
CA GLU A 281 18.66 -30.18 22.15
C GLU A 281 19.92 -29.41 21.70
N LEU A 282 20.47 -29.76 20.54
CA LEU A 282 21.66 -29.07 20.01
C LEU A 282 21.33 -27.63 19.58
N PHE A 283 20.17 -27.42 18.95
CA PHE A 283 19.69 -26.09 18.60
C PHE A 283 19.56 -25.20 19.85
N LEU A 284 18.95 -25.71 20.92
CA LEU A 284 18.81 -24.98 22.18
C LEU A 284 20.17 -24.71 22.86
N THR A 285 21.16 -25.57 22.66
CA THR A 285 22.52 -25.35 23.15
C THR A 285 23.19 -24.18 22.43
N ILE A 286 23.11 -24.13 21.09
CA ILE A 286 23.63 -23.00 20.30
C ILE A 286 22.84 -21.72 20.58
N TRP A 287 21.50 -21.79 20.67
CA TRP A 287 20.61 -20.67 20.99
C TRP A 287 20.96 -20.00 22.32
N LYS A 288 21.21 -20.78 23.38
CA LYS A 288 21.59 -20.25 24.71
C LYS A 288 22.89 -19.44 24.69
N CYS A 289 23.79 -19.76 23.78
CA CYS A 289 25.10 -19.15 23.59
C CYS A 289 25.16 -18.18 22.39
N PHE A 290 24.03 -17.93 21.71
CA PHE A 290 24.00 -17.05 20.56
C PHE A 290 24.09 -15.58 21.00
N GLU A 291 25.01 -14.84 20.38
CA GLU A 291 25.18 -13.41 20.61
C GLU A 291 24.09 -12.63 19.87
N PHE A 292 23.12 -12.11 20.63
CA PHE A 292 22.09 -11.23 20.09
C PHE A 292 22.62 -9.79 19.96
N PRO A 293 22.08 -8.97 19.04
CA PRO A 293 22.35 -7.53 19.01
C PRO A 293 22.12 -6.89 20.38
N SER A 294 22.99 -5.97 20.80
CA SER A 294 22.96 -5.37 22.15
C SER A 294 21.69 -4.59 22.48
N THR A 295 20.90 -4.23 21.46
CA THR A 295 19.60 -3.56 21.60
C THR A 295 18.42 -4.52 21.77
N TRP A 296 18.63 -5.84 21.65
CA TRP A 296 17.58 -6.86 21.77
C TRP A 296 17.53 -7.43 23.19
N SER A 297 16.33 -7.56 23.74
CA SER A 297 16.10 -8.36 24.95
C SER A 297 16.45 -9.82 24.70
N ARG A 298 16.92 -10.53 25.75
CA ARG A 298 17.13 -11.97 25.66
C ARG A 298 15.80 -12.67 25.43
N GLN A 299 15.70 -13.37 24.30
CA GLN A 299 14.49 -14.06 23.87
C GLN A 299 14.31 -15.40 24.60
N GLN A 300 13.06 -15.86 24.72
CA GLN A 300 12.73 -17.17 25.31
C GLN A 300 13.20 -18.33 24.41
N SER A 301 12.88 -19.58 24.76
CA SER A 301 13.15 -20.73 23.87
C SER A 301 12.15 -20.70 22.70
N PRO A 302 12.61 -20.58 21.44
CA PRO A 302 11.73 -20.50 20.28
C PRO A 302 11.12 -21.86 19.90
N ILE A 303 11.59 -22.96 20.51
CA ILE A 303 11.01 -24.31 20.31
C ILE A 303 9.82 -24.52 21.26
N THR A 304 9.97 -24.13 22.54
CA THR A 304 8.96 -24.43 23.58
C THR A 304 7.99 -23.28 23.86
N HIS A 305 8.37 -22.03 23.54
CA HIS A 305 7.58 -20.83 23.82
C HIS A 305 7.26 -20.03 22.56
N LEU A 306 7.30 -20.63 21.36
CA LEU A 306 7.03 -19.93 20.10
C LEU A 306 5.72 -19.11 20.18
N ASN A 307 4.65 -19.71 20.68
CA ASN A 307 3.33 -19.09 20.81
C ASN A 307 3.24 -17.88 21.76
N SER A 308 4.28 -17.58 22.56
CA SER A 308 4.33 -16.39 23.40
C SER A 308 5.05 -15.20 22.75
N TYR A 309 5.60 -15.37 21.55
CA TYR A 309 6.30 -14.32 20.81
C TYR A 309 5.31 -13.35 20.17
N PHE A 310 5.64 -12.06 20.13
CA PHE A 310 4.90 -11.10 19.32
C PHE A 310 5.36 -11.17 17.85
N PHE A 311 4.57 -10.59 16.94
CA PHE A 311 4.95 -10.49 15.53
C PHE A 311 6.31 -9.80 15.31
N SER A 312 6.66 -8.82 16.15
CA SER A 312 8.00 -8.21 16.16
C SER A 312 9.11 -9.22 16.46
N ASP A 313 8.90 -10.16 17.38
CA ASP A 313 9.90 -11.14 17.76
C ASP A 313 10.08 -12.22 16.69
N TYR A 314 8.98 -12.67 16.05
CA TYR A 314 9.08 -13.53 14.87
C TYR A 314 9.87 -12.85 13.73
N LEU A 315 9.58 -11.56 13.45
CA LEU A 315 10.28 -10.79 12.43
C LEU A 315 11.77 -10.60 12.77
N HIS A 316 12.12 -10.33 14.03
CA HIS A 316 13.51 -10.31 14.48
C HIS A 316 14.20 -11.67 14.32
N LEU A 317 13.53 -12.77 14.68
CA LEU A 317 14.06 -14.13 14.48
C LEU A 317 14.43 -14.38 13.01
N THR A 318 13.64 -13.92 12.03
CA THR A 318 13.94 -14.13 10.60
C THR A 318 15.36 -13.69 10.21
N MET A 319 15.86 -12.63 10.83
CA MET A 319 17.17 -12.04 10.53
C MET A 319 18.33 -12.92 11.04
N ILE A 320 18.12 -13.66 12.13
CA ILE A 320 19.16 -14.49 12.76
C ILE A 320 19.04 -16.00 12.44
N MET A 321 17.87 -16.46 12.00
CA MET A 321 17.63 -17.87 11.65
C MET A 321 18.64 -18.45 10.63
N PRO A 322 19.09 -17.74 9.56
CA PRO A 322 20.15 -18.25 8.69
C PRO A 322 21.42 -18.65 9.43
N PHE A 323 21.87 -17.83 10.39
CA PHE A 323 23.07 -18.08 11.18
C PHE A 323 22.87 -19.22 12.18
N LEU A 324 21.69 -19.31 12.78
CA LEU A 324 21.33 -20.39 13.71
C LEU A 324 21.27 -21.74 12.98
N ILE A 325 20.61 -21.81 11.82
CA ILE A 325 20.54 -23.01 10.98
C ILE A 325 21.95 -23.46 10.59
N ASN A 326 22.77 -22.54 10.05
CA ASN A 326 24.13 -22.83 9.61
C ASN A 326 25.07 -23.28 10.75
N ARG A 327 24.84 -22.85 12.00
CA ARG A 327 25.66 -23.23 13.16
C ARG A 327 25.17 -24.47 13.90
N ALA A 328 23.85 -24.69 13.95
CA ALA A 328 23.24 -25.67 14.83
C ALA A 328 22.67 -26.92 14.14
N ILE A 329 22.37 -26.85 12.84
CA ILE A 329 21.66 -27.91 12.13
C ILE A 329 22.62 -28.62 11.15
N ASN A 330 22.59 -29.94 11.16
CA ASN A 330 23.14 -30.79 10.11
C ASN A 330 22.07 -31.82 9.68
N VAL A 331 22.25 -32.46 8.53
CA VAL A 331 21.21 -33.37 7.97
C VAL A 331 20.83 -34.53 8.90
N ASN A 332 21.75 -35.00 9.76
CA ASN A 332 21.50 -36.10 10.70
C ASN A 332 20.66 -35.67 11.92
N LEU A 333 20.35 -34.38 12.04
CA LEU A 333 19.48 -33.82 13.08
C LEU A 333 18.05 -33.56 12.58
N LEU A 334 17.80 -33.72 11.28
CA LEU A 334 16.49 -33.60 10.65
C LEU A 334 15.78 -34.95 10.62
N LYS A 335 14.44 -34.95 10.70
CA LYS A 335 13.62 -36.16 10.59
C LYS A 335 13.70 -36.74 9.16
N ASP A 336 13.86 -38.07 9.06
CA ASP A 336 14.05 -38.76 7.77
C ASP A 336 12.88 -38.54 6.78
N ASN A 337 11.65 -38.39 7.27
CA ASN A 337 10.49 -38.11 6.41
C ASN A 337 10.65 -36.79 5.63
N PHE A 338 11.12 -35.74 6.29
CA PHE A 338 11.43 -34.46 5.65
C PHE A 338 12.61 -34.59 4.69
N VAL A 339 13.72 -35.23 5.12
CA VAL A 339 14.91 -35.42 4.27
C VAL A 339 14.56 -36.18 2.99
N ASN A 340 13.75 -37.24 3.08
CA ASN A 340 13.30 -38.02 1.93
C ASN A 340 12.38 -37.20 1.01
N HIS A 341 11.44 -36.44 1.56
CA HIS A 341 10.56 -35.55 0.80
C HIS A 341 11.37 -34.52 -0.03
N ILE A 342 12.29 -33.79 0.60
CA ILE A 342 13.10 -32.78 -0.10
C ILE A 342 14.09 -33.44 -1.09
N SER A 343 14.60 -34.63 -0.77
CA SER A 343 15.45 -35.41 -1.68
C SER A 343 14.74 -35.76 -2.99
N ILE A 344 13.44 -36.09 -2.92
CA ILE A 344 12.61 -36.35 -4.10
C ILE A 344 12.27 -35.03 -4.81
N SER A 345 11.77 -34.03 -4.08
CA SER A 345 11.26 -32.77 -4.64
C SER A 345 12.31 -31.90 -5.35
N TYR A 346 13.60 -32.05 -5.04
CA TYR A 346 14.69 -31.30 -5.69
C TYR A 346 15.82 -32.17 -6.27
N ASN A 347 15.77 -33.49 -6.16
CA ASN A 347 16.89 -34.40 -6.52
C ASN A 347 18.23 -33.98 -5.86
N LEU A 348 18.17 -33.56 -4.59
CA LEU A 348 19.34 -33.07 -3.83
C LEU A 348 20.05 -34.20 -3.08
N ARG A 349 21.38 -34.10 -2.98
CA ARG A 349 22.16 -34.94 -2.07
C ARG A 349 21.92 -34.51 -0.62
N ARG A 350 21.96 -35.46 0.32
CA ARG A 350 21.72 -35.23 1.77
C ARG A 350 22.53 -34.07 2.35
N ASN A 351 23.77 -33.86 1.93
CA ASN A 351 24.61 -32.75 2.41
C ASN A 351 24.15 -31.36 1.94
N GLN A 352 23.38 -31.26 0.85
CA GLN A 352 22.87 -30.00 0.30
C GLN A 352 21.52 -29.55 0.92
N MET A 353 20.94 -30.38 1.80
CA MET A 353 19.64 -30.13 2.44
C MET A 353 19.64 -28.89 3.32
N VAL A 354 20.65 -28.79 4.18
CA VAL A 354 20.76 -27.68 5.15
C VAL A 354 21.09 -26.38 4.43
N ASP A 355 21.94 -26.42 3.40
CA ASP A 355 22.22 -25.26 2.54
C ASP A 355 20.93 -24.72 1.90
N LYS A 356 20.05 -25.61 1.42
CA LYS A 356 18.78 -25.24 0.78
C LYS A 356 17.78 -24.65 1.78
N LEU A 357 17.69 -25.22 2.98
CA LEU A 357 16.89 -24.67 4.09
C LEU A 357 17.41 -23.31 4.56
N CYS A 358 18.74 -23.18 4.71
CA CYS A 358 19.40 -21.91 5.03
C CYS A 358 19.12 -20.86 3.94
N TYR A 359 19.20 -21.23 2.66
CA TYR A 359 18.91 -20.35 1.53
C TYR A 359 17.44 -19.85 1.53
N LEU A 360 16.46 -20.70 1.87
CA LEU A 360 15.07 -20.27 2.08
C LEU A 360 14.98 -19.16 3.14
N TRP A 361 15.67 -19.33 4.27
CA TRP A 361 15.71 -18.33 5.33
C TRP A 361 16.47 -17.06 4.94
N ILE A 362 17.54 -17.16 4.13
CA ILE A 362 18.26 -16.00 3.58
C ILE A 362 17.35 -15.19 2.65
N LEU A 363 16.60 -15.85 1.75
CA LEU A 363 15.63 -15.17 0.90
C LEU A 363 14.53 -14.51 1.71
N PHE A 364 14.03 -15.18 2.75
CA PHE A 364 13.00 -14.61 3.62
C PHE A 364 13.52 -13.39 4.40
N ALA A 365 14.70 -13.46 5.01
CA ALA A 365 15.31 -12.32 5.70
C ALA A 365 15.50 -11.10 4.77
N LYS A 366 15.96 -11.33 3.52
CA LYS A 366 16.08 -10.28 2.49
C LYS A 366 14.71 -9.71 2.10
N LEU A 367 13.70 -10.56 1.94
CA LEU A 367 12.32 -10.15 1.65
C LEU A 367 11.78 -9.26 2.78
N ILE A 368 11.89 -9.69 4.04
CA ILE A 368 11.45 -8.91 5.21
C ILE A 368 12.18 -7.55 5.28
N ALA A 369 13.51 -7.54 5.12
CA ALA A 369 14.30 -6.31 5.17
C ALA A 369 13.89 -5.30 4.08
N LEU A 370 13.55 -5.80 2.88
CA LEU A 370 13.09 -4.97 1.79
C LEU A 370 11.64 -4.49 1.99
N VAL A 371 10.75 -5.37 2.47
CA VAL A 371 9.34 -5.06 2.76
C VAL A 371 9.20 -3.94 3.81
N PHE A 372 10.00 -3.95 4.87
CA PHE A 372 9.99 -2.90 5.90
C PHE A 372 10.89 -1.70 5.58
N LYS A 373 11.37 -1.56 4.33
CA LYS A 373 12.16 -0.39 3.91
C LYS A 373 11.28 0.87 3.82
N LYS A 374 11.85 2.02 4.20
CA LYS A 374 11.19 3.33 4.22
C LYS A 374 11.10 4.03 2.85
N THR A 375 11.86 3.59 1.86
CA THR A 375 11.91 4.15 0.51
C THR A 375 12.25 3.04 -0.49
N TYR A 376 11.80 3.17 -1.74
CA TYR A 376 12.08 2.22 -2.81
C TYR A 376 12.59 2.96 -4.05
N SER A 377 13.58 2.39 -4.71
CA SER A 377 13.86 2.67 -6.13
C SER A 377 13.15 1.64 -7.02
N GLU A 378 13.03 1.92 -8.33
CA GLU A 378 12.43 0.97 -9.29
C GLU A 378 13.14 -0.39 -9.30
N ALA A 379 14.47 -0.37 -9.22
CA ALA A 379 15.29 -1.58 -9.14
C ALA A 379 14.99 -2.41 -7.89
N GLU A 380 14.62 -1.75 -6.79
CA GLU A 380 14.23 -2.41 -5.54
C GLU A 380 12.80 -2.96 -5.58
N ILE A 381 11.86 -2.29 -6.25
CA ILE A 381 10.53 -2.84 -6.53
C ILE A 381 10.66 -4.09 -7.42
N LYS A 382 11.52 -4.06 -8.44
CA LYS A 382 11.82 -5.25 -9.24
C LYS A 382 12.42 -6.37 -8.39
N ASN A 383 13.46 -6.06 -7.59
CA ASN A 383 14.08 -7.03 -6.69
C ASN A 383 13.10 -7.63 -5.67
N LEU A 384 12.13 -6.85 -5.17
CA LEU A 384 11.07 -7.34 -4.29
C LEU A 384 10.24 -8.44 -4.96
N ASN A 385 9.88 -8.25 -6.23
CA ASN A 385 9.15 -9.24 -7.03
C ASN A 385 9.98 -10.49 -7.30
N ASP A 386 11.24 -10.30 -7.71
CA ASP A 386 12.16 -11.41 -7.98
C ASP A 386 12.41 -12.23 -6.69
N LEU A 387 12.48 -11.58 -5.52
CA LEU A 387 12.57 -12.24 -4.21
C LEU A 387 11.28 -12.98 -3.83
N ILE A 388 10.11 -12.38 -4.02
CA ILE A 388 8.81 -13.02 -3.76
C ILE A 388 8.68 -14.32 -4.57
N ILE A 389 8.99 -14.28 -5.87
CA ILE A 389 8.88 -15.46 -6.76
C ILE A 389 9.88 -16.54 -6.35
N GLN A 390 11.14 -16.18 -6.12
CA GLN A 390 12.17 -17.15 -5.70
C GLN A 390 11.86 -17.79 -4.34
N TRP A 391 11.42 -16.99 -3.36
CA TRP A 391 11.06 -17.48 -2.05
C TRP A 391 9.81 -18.36 -2.09
N ALA A 392 8.79 -17.98 -2.89
CA ALA A 392 7.59 -18.76 -3.09
C ALA A 392 7.87 -20.16 -3.68
N ASP A 393 8.72 -20.27 -4.71
CA ASP A 393 9.12 -21.56 -5.28
C ASP A 393 9.79 -22.49 -4.24
N LEU A 394 10.55 -21.92 -3.29
CA LEU A 394 11.13 -22.69 -2.19
C LEU A 394 10.08 -23.13 -1.18
N ILE A 395 9.18 -22.25 -0.77
CA ILE A 395 8.11 -22.57 0.19
C ILE A 395 7.19 -23.67 -0.36
N LEU A 396 6.77 -23.57 -1.62
CA LEU A 396 5.93 -24.56 -2.30
C LEU A 396 6.48 -25.99 -2.20
N LYS A 397 7.80 -26.15 -2.22
CA LYS A 397 8.50 -27.45 -2.24
C LYS A 397 9.04 -27.88 -0.88
N ILE A 398 9.34 -26.94 0.02
CA ILE A 398 9.91 -27.21 1.34
C ILE A 398 8.83 -27.27 2.43
N PHE A 399 7.90 -26.32 2.44
CA PHE A 399 6.81 -26.18 3.42
C PHE A 399 5.46 -25.95 2.72
N PRO A 400 4.92 -26.96 1.99
CA PRO A 400 3.72 -26.80 1.16
C PRO A 400 2.46 -26.40 1.93
N SER A 401 2.40 -26.69 3.24
CA SER A 401 1.37 -26.21 4.18
C SER A 401 1.24 -24.68 4.14
N ILE A 402 2.37 -23.97 4.17
CA ILE A 402 2.43 -22.50 4.21
C ILE A 402 1.90 -21.89 2.90
N SER A 403 2.12 -22.56 1.75
CA SER A 403 1.68 -22.06 0.44
C SER A 403 0.16 -21.93 0.28
N ARG A 404 -0.61 -22.59 1.14
CA ARG A 404 -2.09 -22.54 1.14
C ARG A 404 -2.65 -21.45 2.04
N LEU A 405 -1.81 -20.72 2.77
CA LEU A 405 -2.27 -19.66 3.67
C LEU A 405 -2.61 -18.39 2.88
N PRO A 406 -3.68 -17.66 3.22
CA PRO A 406 -3.98 -16.36 2.60
C PRO A 406 -2.81 -15.37 2.65
N ASN A 407 -2.03 -15.36 3.75
CA ASN A 407 -0.83 -14.52 3.85
C ASN A 407 0.24 -14.83 2.79
N PHE A 408 0.36 -16.09 2.34
CA PHE A 408 1.28 -16.46 1.25
C PHE A 408 0.85 -15.84 -0.08
N HIS A 409 -0.45 -15.78 -0.34
CA HIS A 409 -0.98 -15.10 -1.51
C HIS A 409 -0.87 -13.56 -1.40
N ILE A 410 -1.11 -12.99 -0.22
CA ILE A 410 -1.16 -11.53 0.02
C ILE A 410 0.12 -10.80 -0.43
N ILE A 411 1.30 -11.41 -0.27
CA ILE A 411 2.58 -10.78 -0.69
C ILE A 411 2.59 -10.42 -2.19
N ARG A 412 1.83 -11.13 -3.03
CA ARG A 412 1.71 -10.83 -4.46
C ARG A 412 1.06 -9.47 -4.75
N HIS A 413 0.27 -8.94 -3.80
CA HIS A 413 -0.36 -7.62 -3.90
C HIS A 413 0.53 -6.47 -3.44
N PHE A 414 1.75 -6.73 -2.95
CA PHE A 414 2.62 -5.68 -2.43
C PHE A 414 2.98 -4.60 -3.47
N ASN A 415 3.07 -4.92 -4.77
CA ASN A 415 3.24 -3.90 -5.81
C ASN A 415 2.08 -2.91 -5.88
N ILE A 416 0.84 -3.40 -5.75
CA ILE A 416 -0.36 -2.57 -5.79
C ILE A 416 -0.36 -1.62 -4.58
N HIS A 417 0.01 -2.13 -3.41
CA HIS A 417 0.18 -1.31 -2.21
C HIS A 417 1.27 -0.25 -2.38
N ILE A 418 2.40 -0.61 -3.01
CA ILE A 418 3.49 0.33 -3.31
C ILE A 418 3.04 1.44 -4.27
N GLN A 419 2.27 1.08 -5.31
CA GLN A 419 1.73 2.03 -6.27
C GLN A 419 0.71 2.99 -5.65
N ASN A 420 -0.15 2.50 -4.75
CA ASN A 420 -1.24 3.29 -4.16
C ASN A 420 -0.80 4.12 -2.95
N PHE A 421 0.07 3.59 -2.09
CA PHE A 421 0.40 4.18 -0.77
C PHE A 421 1.89 4.49 -0.59
N GLY A 422 2.71 4.30 -1.63
CA GLY A 422 4.16 4.34 -1.51
C GLY A 422 4.68 3.20 -0.62
N PRO A 423 5.78 3.40 0.13
CA PRO A 423 6.42 2.33 0.88
C PRO A 423 5.48 1.50 1.76
N LEU A 424 5.55 0.16 1.69
CA LEU A 424 4.69 -0.81 2.39
C LEU A 424 4.52 -0.57 3.91
N VAL A 425 5.51 0.04 4.54
CA VAL A 425 5.46 0.54 5.93
C VAL A 425 4.35 1.59 6.20
N ASN A 426 3.73 2.15 5.17
CA ASN A 426 2.58 3.04 5.26
C ASN A 426 1.26 2.28 5.46
N THR A 427 1.18 1.01 5.05
CA THR A 427 0.03 0.13 5.32
C THR A 427 0.29 -0.80 6.51
N ALA A 428 1.39 -0.61 7.25
CA ALA A 428 1.79 -1.45 8.37
C ALA A 428 1.24 -0.95 9.72
N VAL A 429 0.53 -1.80 10.47
CA VAL A 429 -0.11 -1.43 11.75
C VAL A 429 0.83 -1.44 12.97
N ALA A 430 2.11 -1.78 12.82
CA ALA A 430 3.05 -1.98 13.93
C ALA A 430 3.11 -0.82 14.95
N THR A 431 2.94 0.43 14.51
CA THR A 431 2.88 1.60 15.40
C THR A 431 1.51 1.76 16.07
N LYS A 432 0.43 1.33 15.41
CA LYS A 432 -0.95 1.34 15.91
C LYS A 432 -1.08 0.33 17.07
N GLU A 433 -0.56 -0.89 16.90
CA GLU A 433 -0.41 -1.93 17.94
C GLU A 433 0.25 -1.41 19.24
N MET A 434 1.24 -0.52 19.11
CA MET A 434 1.91 0.07 20.27
C MET A 434 1.02 1.05 21.04
N VAL A 435 0.03 1.69 20.41
CA VAL A 435 -0.89 2.65 21.07
C VAL A 435 -1.65 1.97 22.21
N HIS A 436 -2.11 0.73 22.00
CA HIS A 436 -2.81 -0.10 22.98
C HIS A 436 -1.93 -0.47 24.19
N ARG A 437 -0.62 -0.63 23.98
CA ARG A 437 0.32 -1.01 25.05
C ARG A 437 0.68 0.14 26.00
N VAL A 438 0.42 1.38 25.60
CA VAL A 438 0.69 2.59 26.41
C VAL A 438 -0.62 3.17 26.99
N ASP A 439 -1.51 2.28 27.44
CA ASP A 439 -2.78 2.63 28.09
C ASP A 439 -2.59 3.22 29.51
N SER A 440 -1.38 3.13 30.05
CA SER A 440 -0.96 3.90 31.23
C SER A 440 -1.07 5.42 31.06
N ARG A 441 -1.28 5.93 29.83
CA ARG A 441 -1.62 7.34 29.56
C ARG A 441 -3.02 7.74 30.04
N TYR A 442 -3.99 6.84 30.05
CA TYR A 442 -5.38 7.15 30.45
C TYR A 442 -5.62 7.01 31.97
N ASN A 443 -4.63 6.49 32.71
CA ASN A 443 -4.71 6.27 34.16
C ASN A 443 -4.30 7.47 35.03
N ASN A 444 -3.93 8.61 34.43
CA ASN A 444 -3.63 9.85 35.16
C ASN A 444 -4.63 10.95 34.77
N THR A 445 -5.12 11.66 35.77
CA THR A 445 -6.32 12.52 35.75
C THR A 445 -6.16 13.87 35.02
N THR A 446 -5.40 13.89 33.93
CA THR A 446 -5.23 15.07 33.05
C THR A 446 -5.77 14.76 31.66
N GLN A 447 -7.04 15.09 31.43
CA GLN A 447 -7.54 15.31 30.07
C GLN A 447 -6.60 16.27 29.34
N PHE A 448 -6.38 16.02 28.05
CA PHE A 448 -5.41 16.75 27.23
C PHE A 448 -5.80 18.24 27.15
N ASN A 449 -5.13 19.08 27.96
CA ASN A 449 -5.47 20.49 28.06
C ASN A 449 -4.88 21.25 26.86
N PHE A 450 -5.72 21.60 25.89
CA PHE A 450 -5.34 22.38 24.70
C PHE A 450 -4.62 23.71 25.04
N LYS A 451 -4.80 24.28 26.25
CA LYS A 451 -4.04 25.46 26.70
C LYS A 451 -2.56 25.21 26.98
N GLU A 452 -2.13 23.98 27.27
CA GLU A 452 -0.70 23.66 27.42
C GLU A 452 -0.01 23.53 26.06
N LEU A 453 -0.73 23.09 25.02
CA LEU A 453 -0.22 23.04 23.64
C LEU A 453 0.19 24.44 23.13
N LEU A 454 -0.56 25.48 23.53
CA LEU A 454 -0.28 26.89 23.22
C LEU A 454 0.90 27.50 24.02
N LYS A 455 1.51 26.75 24.96
CA LYS A 455 2.71 27.15 25.70
C LYS A 455 3.98 26.46 25.20
N ASP A 456 3.85 25.40 24.40
CA ASP A 456 4.98 24.74 23.76
C ASP A 456 5.52 25.65 22.64
N GLN A 457 6.74 26.17 22.83
CA GLN A 457 7.38 27.09 21.89
C GLN A 457 7.60 26.44 20.51
N CYS A 458 7.74 25.11 20.44
CA CYS A 458 7.87 24.35 19.21
C CYS A 458 6.52 24.23 18.47
N VAL A 459 5.40 24.19 19.19
CA VAL A 459 4.06 24.21 18.57
C VAL A 459 3.66 25.62 18.16
N ARG A 460 3.97 26.67 18.94
CA ARG A 460 3.81 28.07 18.48
C ARG A 460 4.56 28.32 17.16
N ASN A 461 5.84 27.99 17.12
CA ASN A 461 6.65 28.12 15.90
C ASN A 461 6.12 27.29 14.70
N PHE A 462 5.29 26.27 14.95
CA PHE A 462 4.65 25.43 13.92
C PHE A 462 3.27 25.95 13.47
N LEU A 463 2.61 26.77 14.29
CA LEU A 463 1.39 27.49 13.93
C LEU A 463 1.72 28.82 13.23
N ASP A 464 2.77 29.51 13.68
CA ASP A 464 3.16 30.83 13.15
C ASP A 464 3.84 30.78 11.75
N ASN A 465 4.18 29.60 11.21
CA ASN A 465 4.87 29.46 9.90
C ASN A 465 4.48 28.21 9.11
N TRP A 466 4.18 28.37 7.81
CA TRP A 466 3.63 27.33 6.95
C TRP A 466 4.61 26.22 6.49
N TYR A 467 5.93 26.46 6.53
CA TYR A 467 6.95 25.52 6.04
C TYR A 467 8.27 25.61 6.82
N ILE A 468 9.01 24.49 6.88
CA ILE A 468 10.47 24.53 7.12
C ILE A 468 11.14 24.77 5.76
N SER A 469 11.79 25.93 5.60
CA SER A 469 12.66 26.18 4.46
C SER A 469 13.93 25.29 4.54
N PRO A 470 14.31 24.59 3.45
CA PRO A 470 15.45 23.69 3.47
C PRO A 470 16.77 24.47 3.35
N LEU A 471 17.51 24.61 4.46
CA LEU A 471 18.92 24.95 4.38
C LEU A 471 19.74 23.70 4.02
N GLN A 472 19.90 23.54 2.71
CA GLN A 472 20.91 22.75 2.01
C GLN A 472 21.02 21.25 2.35
N PHE A 473 20.42 20.42 1.49
CA PHE A 473 21.19 19.40 0.78
C PHE A 473 20.65 19.28 -0.65
N ASP A 474 21.54 19.31 -1.64
CA ASP A 474 21.17 19.21 -3.05
C ASP A 474 20.54 17.84 -3.35
N LEU A 475 19.28 17.85 -3.80
CA LEU A 475 18.68 16.75 -4.52
C LEU A 475 18.86 17.03 -6.01
N GLU A 476 19.53 16.11 -6.72
CA GLU A 476 19.73 16.23 -8.17
C GLU A 476 18.38 16.25 -8.91
N SER A 477 18.37 16.98 -10.03
CA SER A 477 17.16 17.43 -10.71
C SER A 477 16.45 16.34 -11.52
N ASP A 478 15.23 15.99 -11.13
CA ASP A 478 14.21 15.48 -12.05
C ASP A 478 13.32 16.63 -12.52
N SER A 479 13.28 16.87 -13.83
CA SER A 479 12.55 17.98 -14.45
C SER A 479 11.08 17.63 -14.67
N SER A 480 10.24 17.92 -13.68
CA SER A 480 8.78 17.89 -13.81
C SER A 480 8.26 19.08 -14.63
N LEU A 481 7.12 18.90 -15.29
CA LEU A 481 6.42 19.94 -16.03
C LEU A 481 5.03 20.18 -15.46
N THR A 482 4.72 21.43 -15.14
CA THR A 482 3.38 21.84 -14.67
C THR A 482 2.89 23.08 -15.39
N CYS A 483 1.63 23.06 -15.79
CA CYS A 483 0.88 24.21 -16.29
C CYS A 483 -0.05 24.72 -15.17
N MET A 484 -0.23 26.03 -15.09
CA MET A 484 -0.97 26.69 -13.98
C MET A 484 -2.41 27.10 -14.34
N THR A 485 -2.92 26.69 -15.51
CA THR A 485 -4.30 26.97 -15.96
C THR A 485 -5.17 25.71 -15.95
N GLU A 486 -6.33 25.80 -15.29
CA GLU A 486 -7.22 24.67 -14.96
C GLU A 486 -7.84 23.92 -16.14
N ASN A 487 -7.68 24.44 -17.36
CA ASN A 487 -8.17 23.82 -18.61
C ASN A 487 -7.14 22.89 -19.29
N TYR A 488 -5.94 22.72 -18.73
CA TYR A 488 -4.89 21.87 -19.29
C TYR A 488 -4.47 20.74 -18.33
N ILE A 489 -4.35 19.54 -18.89
CA ILE A 489 -3.95 18.33 -18.16
C ILE A 489 -2.42 18.33 -17.98
N ASN A 490 -1.93 17.98 -16.79
CA ASN A 490 -0.49 17.98 -16.52
C ASN A 490 0.23 16.86 -17.29
N LEU A 491 1.40 17.19 -17.86
CA LEU A 491 2.27 16.25 -18.58
C LEU A 491 3.50 15.96 -17.73
N CYS A 492 3.61 14.72 -17.25
CA CYS A 492 4.87 14.23 -16.69
C CYS A 492 5.74 13.68 -17.84
N VAL A 493 7.06 13.80 -17.71
CA VAL A 493 8.01 13.33 -18.72
C VAL A 493 9.09 12.50 -18.02
N GLN A 494 9.45 11.33 -18.56
CA GLN A 494 10.43 10.44 -17.93
C GLN A 494 11.67 10.18 -18.81
N SER A 495 12.84 10.35 -18.17
CA SER A 495 14.19 9.97 -18.62
C SER A 495 14.69 10.57 -19.95
N PRO A 496 15.80 11.34 -19.97
CA PRO A 496 16.32 11.89 -21.21
C PRO A 496 16.92 10.84 -22.17
N LEU A 497 16.67 11.02 -23.47
CA LEU A 497 17.33 10.34 -24.57
C LEU A 497 18.81 10.75 -24.63
N LYS A 498 19.69 9.77 -24.87
CA LYS A 498 21.13 10.03 -24.99
C LYS A 498 21.45 10.43 -26.42
N LYS A 499 22.50 11.24 -26.62
CA LYS A 499 22.91 11.70 -27.96
C LYS A 499 23.31 10.55 -28.92
N CYS A 500 23.64 9.38 -28.39
CA CYS A 500 23.84 8.15 -29.17
C CYS A 500 22.53 7.54 -29.70
N ASP A 501 21.41 7.75 -29.01
CA ASP A 501 20.09 7.24 -29.38
C ASP A 501 19.54 8.11 -30.53
N LEU A 502 19.61 9.44 -30.41
CA LEU A 502 19.18 10.41 -31.45
C LEU A 502 19.93 10.24 -32.79
N LYS A 503 21.20 9.79 -32.74
CA LYS A 503 22.01 9.47 -33.93
C LYS A 503 21.65 8.16 -34.61
N LYS A 504 20.90 7.30 -33.94
CA LYS A 504 20.48 6.00 -34.46
C LYS A 504 19.25 6.13 -35.37
N ASP A 505 18.47 7.19 -35.14
CA ASP A 505 17.16 7.43 -35.76
C ASP A 505 17.17 8.68 -36.70
N ASP A 506 18.36 9.19 -37.04
CA ASP A 506 18.63 10.30 -38.00
C ASP A 506 18.02 11.69 -37.65
N LEU A 507 17.72 11.93 -36.37
CA LEU A 507 17.03 13.14 -35.88
C LEU A 507 17.93 14.36 -35.60
N GLU A 508 19.24 14.30 -35.88
CA GLU A 508 20.20 15.37 -35.49
C GLU A 508 20.13 16.63 -36.38
N THR A 509 19.40 16.60 -37.51
CA THR A 509 19.40 17.65 -38.55
C THR A 509 18.27 18.68 -38.45
N PHE A 510 17.21 18.43 -37.69
CA PHE A 510 15.97 19.25 -37.69
C PHE A 510 15.88 20.33 -36.59
N LEU A 511 16.97 20.61 -35.90
CA LEU A 511 16.93 21.25 -34.58
C LEU A 511 17.68 22.59 -34.57
N ASN A 512 16.95 23.71 -34.60
CA ASN A 512 17.52 25.06 -34.58
C ASN A 512 16.81 25.99 -33.58
N ASN A 513 17.48 27.07 -33.18
CA ASN A 513 17.26 27.75 -31.88
C ASN A 513 16.07 28.74 -31.78
N ASP A 514 15.14 28.79 -32.74
CA ASP A 514 14.15 29.89 -32.85
C ASP A 514 12.87 29.75 -32.00
N LEU A 515 12.60 28.56 -31.44
CA LEU A 515 11.36 28.23 -30.70
C LEU A 515 10.94 29.28 -29.66
N PHE A 516 11.90 29.79 -28.87
CA PHE A 516 11.64 30.77 -27.81
C PHE A 516 11.22 32.16 -28.31
N ALA A 517 11.52 32.53 -29.56
CA ALA A 517 11.10 33.80 -30.15
C ALA A 517 9.67 33.77 -30.70
N GLU A 518 9.06 32.59 -30.84
CA GLU A 518 7.68 32.41 -31.30
C GLU A 518 6.72 32.27 -30.12
N LEU A 519 7.09 31.49 -29.09
CA LEU A 519 6.39 31.42 -27.80
C LEU A 519 6.14 32.79 -27.15
N GLY A 520 7.11 33.70 -27.20
CA GLY A 520 6.95 35.05 -26.62
C GLY A 520 5.89 35.91 -27.30
N ARG A 521 5.63 35.70 -28.60
CA ARG A 521 4.63 36.47 -29.37
C ARG A 521 3.21 35.97 -29.13
N ALA A 522 3.01 34.65 -29.03
CA ALA A 522 1.69 34.07 -28.72
C ALA A 522 1.16 34.49 -27.32
N TYR A 523 2.03 34.60 -26.31
CA TYR A 523 1.63 35.09 -24.98
C TYR A 523 1.25 36.57 -24.95
N GLU A 524 1.88 37.39 -25.79
CA GLU A 524 1.54 38.81 -25.95
C GLU A 524 0.19 38.97 -26.69
N GLU A 525 -0.07 38.17 -27.73
CA GLU A 525 -1.30 38.24 -28.53
C GLU A 525 -2.56 37.70 -27.82
N ASP A 526 -2.49 36.56 -27.13
CA ASP A 526 -3.69 35.92 -26.52
C ASP A 526 -3.95 36.32 -25.06
N LEU A 527 -2.91 36.71 -24.31
CA LEU A 527 -3.00 36.94 -22.85
C LEU A 527 -2.48 38.31 -22.39
N ASN A 528 -1.92 39.12 -23.30
CA ASN A 528 -1.43 40.48 -23.03
C ASN A 528 -0.45 40.55 -21.83
N ASN A 529 0.40 39.52 -21.67
CA ASN A 529 1.36 39.42 -20.58
C ASN A 529 2.73 38.95 -21.11
N ILE A 530 3.77 39.75 -20.82
CA ILE A 530 5.09 39.68 -21.49
C ILE A 530 6.18 39.19 -20.52
N GLU A 531 5.89 39.11 -19.22
CA GLU A 531 6.91 38.74 -18.22
C GLU A 531 6.96 37.23 -17.97
N HIS A 532 8.21 36.69 -17.99
CA HIS A 532 8.64 35.37 -17.49
C HIS A 532 8.70 34.16 -18.47
N LEU A 533 9.68 34.16 -19.40
CA LEU A 533 10.25 32.92 -19.94
C LEU A 533 11.79 32.91 -19.99
N THR A 534 12.38 31.82 -19.49
CA THR A 534 13.80 31.41 -19.58
C THR A 534 13.86 29.87 -19.62
N SER A 535 14.97 29.19 -19.96
CA SER A 535 16.31 29.70 -20.29
C SER A 535 16.85 29.23 -21.65
N ARG A 536 17.71 28.22 -21.70
CA ARG A 536 18.74 28.13 -22.78
C ARG A 536 19.24 26.75 -23.25
N LYS A 537 18.66 25.58 -22.88
CA LYS A 537 19.14 24.28 -23.41
C LYS A 537 18.05 23.21 -23.57
N VAL A 538 17.81 22.80 -24.81
CA VAL A 538 16.89 21.71 -25.21
C VAL A 538 17.41 20.33 -24.77
N LYS A 539 16.53 19.48 -24.22
CA LYS A 539 16.75 18.04 -23.97
C LYS A 539 15.58 17.22 -24.55
N TYR A 540 15.82 15.95 -24.84
CA TYR A 540 14.83 15.01 -25.41
C TYR A 540 14.58 13.87 -24.43
N TYR A 541 13.39 13.28 -24.38
CA TYR A 541 13.00 12.28 -23.34
C TYR A 541 12.29 11.04 -23.91
N LYS A 542 12.20 9.97 -23.11
CA LYS A 542 11.82 8.61 -23.55
C LYS A 542 10.33 8.27 -23.45
N SER A 543 9.57 8.93 -22.59
CA SER A 543 8.12 8.74 -22.48
C SER A 543 7.41 9.96 -21.87
N ILE A 544 6.16 10.16 -22.27
CA ILE A 544 5.27 11.24 -21.82
C ILE A 544 3.98 10.63 -21.25
N PRO A 545 3.86 10.45 -19.92
CA PRO A 545 2.58 10.22 -19.25
C PRO A 545 1.71 11.48 -19.07
N ILE A 546 0.41 11.35 -19.34
CA ILE A 546 -0.64 12.35 -19.09
C ILE A 546 -1.23 12.10 -17.69
N GLN A 547 -1.41 13.16 -16.90
CA GLN A 547 -1.94 13.10 -15.53
C GLN A 547 -3.27 13.87 -15.44
N LEU A 548 -4.38 13.14 -15.68
CA LEU A 548 -5.77 13.60 -15.55
C LEU A 548 -6.13 14.09 -14.14
#